data_AF-A0A1I7SZC8-F1
#
_entry.id   AF-A0A1I7SZC8-F1
#
_cell.length_a   1.000
_cell.length_b   1.000
_cell.length_c   1.000
_cell.angle_alpha   90.00
_cell.angle_beta   90.00
_cell.angle_gamma   90.00
#
_symmetry.space_group_name_H-M   'P 1'
#
loop_
_entity.id
_entity.type
_entity.pdbx_description
1 polymer ?
#
loop_
_entity_poly.entity_id
_entity_poly.type
_entity_poly.pdbx_seq_one_letter_code
_entity_poly.pdbx_strand_id
1 'polypeptide(L)'
;MKVSFGNYKAINSQRTFYSVLGAKNISLLACYYEKVSIGEYIVPVKMFTKKDGNQYLETYWDDENHGLRVIGNYICDLFRQDLLSVRLVKDHVEMFEWAHYRQPSIEQITVAKWISDEDFKYIALNSNSKLFMVENVLSKNFRIENFNRRADAIALLNCHWMTVENIMSLNSCRIQLRDKRFTCKEMNTILKHWVNGGSSRLNHLRLYLDEANEEKCLEGLKEYLITGRPGERHFTALYGRGSTFDNVGLQREDGKIASFKILMPYILFIFVVWPDMKGRTFESFD
;
A
#
# COMPACT_ATOMS: atom_id res chain seq x y z
N MET A 1 17.15 -8.49 5.16
CA MET A 1 16.07 -9.50 5.08
C MET A 1 15.29 -9.59 6.39
N LYS A 2 13.96 -9.68 6.32
CA LYS A 2 13.08 -9.93 7.46
C LYS A 2 12.21 -11.15 7.19
N VAL A 3 11.92 -11.93 8.22
CA VAL A 3 11.07 -13.11 8.12
C VAL A 3 9.91 -13.03 9.10
N SER A 4 8.82 -13.71 8.79
CA SER A 4 7.69 -13.92 9.70
C SER A 4 7.34 -15.40 9.66
N PHE A 5 7.00 -15.98 10.80
CA PHE A 5 6.65 -17.40 10.93
C PHE A 5 5.19 -17.57 11.35
N GLY A 6 4.63 -18.76 11.05
CA GLY A 6 3.25 -19.12 11.36
C GLY A 6 2.30 -19.01 10.15
N ASN A 7 1.11 -19.59 10.32
CA ASN A 7 0.14 -19.74 9.25
C ASN A 7 -0.36 -18.38 8.72
N TYR A 8 -0.36 -18.23 7.40
CA TYR A 8 -0.99 -17.09 6.73
C TYR A 8 -2.49 -17.28 6.76
N LYS A 9 -3.13 -16.82 7.84
CA LYS A 9 -4.58 -16.99 8.03
C LYS A 9 -5.40 -16.14 7.06
N ALA A 10 -4.99 -14.89 6.88
CA ALA A 10 -5.68 -13.95 6.01
C ALA A 10 -4.78 -12.76 5.66
N ILE A 11 -5.17 -12.07 4.60
CA ILE A 11 -4.52 -10.89 4.04
C ILE A 11 -4.34 -9.72 5.03
N ASN A 12 -5.20 -9.65 6.05
CA ASN A 12 -5.17 -8.64 7.11
C ASN A 12 -4.55 -9.11 8.42
N SER A 13 -4.07 -10.36 8.50
CA SER A 13 -3.47 -10.86 9.73
C SER A 13 -2.22 -10.05 10.07
N GLN A 14 -2.17 -9.48 11.29
CA GLN A 14 -0.95 -8.84 11.76
C GLN A 14 0.16 -9.88 11.83
N ARG A 15 1.31 -9.52 11.27
CA ARG A 15 2.51 -10.35 11.25
C ARG A 15 3.64 -9.62 11.91
N THR A 16 4.25 -10.29 12.88
CA THR A 16 5.51 -9.84 13.45
C THR A 16 6.63 -10.27 12.51
N PHE A 17 7.48 -9.31 12.14
CA PHE A 17 8.63 -9.54 11.28
C PHE A 17 9.92 -9.37 12.08
N TYR A 18 10.82 -10.33 11.95
CA TYR A 18 12.11 -10.36 12.63
C TYR A 18 13.21 -10.11 11.61
N SER A 19 14.16 -9.23 11.94
CA SER A 19 15.37 -9.08 11.13
C SER A 19 16.26 -10.29 11.36
N VAL A 20 16.76 -10.90 10.28
CA VAL A 20 17.64 -12.07 10.36
C VAL A 20 19.01 -11.76 9.78
N LEU A 21 19.04 -11.15 8.60
CA LEU A 21 20.25 -10.74 7.90
C LEU A 21 20.17 -9.27 7.49
N GLY A 22 21.25 -8.53 7.69
CA GLY A 22 21.47 -7.18 7.16
C GLY A 22 22.70 -7.13 6.26
N ALA A 23 22.74 -6.17 5.35
CA ALA A 23 23.92 -5.85 4.55
C ALA A 23 24.37 -4.43 4.89
N LYS A 24 25.68 -4.21 4.96
CA LYS A 24 26.31 -2.91 5.14
C LYS A 24 27.56 -2.77 4.30
N ASN A 25 27.93 -1.52 4.02
CA ASN A 25 29.20 -1.24 3.38
C ASN A 25 30.37 -1.68 4.29
N ILE A 26 31.36 -2.35 3.71
CA ILE A 26 32.52 -2.89 4.43
C ILE A 26 33.39 -1.82 5.08
N SER A 27 33.37 -0.58 4.60
CA SER A 27 34.07 0.54 5.25
C SER A 27 33.60 0.83 6.68
N LEU A 28 32.40 0.37 7.05
CA LEU A 28 31.84 0.50 8.39
C LEU A 28 32.30 -0.62 9.34
N LEU A 29 33.05 -1.59 8.83
CA LEU A 29 33.49 -2.76 9.58
C LEU A 29 34.73 -2.42 10.43
N ALA A 30 34.63 -2.68 11.73
CA ALA A 30 35.79 -2.62 12.63
C ALA A 30 36.71 -3.83 12.44
N CYS A 31 37.94 -3.77 12.95
CA CYS A 31 39.00 -4.76 12.71
C CYS A 31 38.69 -6.20 13.20
N TYR A 32 37.69 -6.40 14.06
CA TYR A 32 37.33 -7.72 14.60
C TYR A 32 35.98 -8.19 14.04
N TYR A 33 36.01 -9.27 13.26
CA TYR A 33 34.84 -9.86 12.61
C TYR A 33 35.05 -11.36 12.35
N GLU A 34 33.95 -12.07 12.23
CA GLU A 34 33.94 -13.46 11.73
C GLU A 34 33.60 -13.46 10.24
N LYS A 35 33.76 -14.59 9.55
CA LYS A 35 33.35 -14.74 8.15
C LYS A 35 32.39 -15.91 8.01
N VAL A 36 31.41 -15.77 7.12
CA VAL A 36 30.47 -16.85 6.78
C VAL A 36 30.30 -16.94 5.27
N SER A 37 29.88 -18.11 4.81
CA SER A 37 29.48 -18.32 3.42
C SER A 37 28.02 -17.92 3.21
N ILE A 38 27.75 -17.11 2.18
CA ILE A 38 26.41 -16.77 1.69
C ILE A 38 26.40 -17.05 0.19
N GLY A 39 25.83 -18.20 -0.18
CA GLY A 39 26.00 -18.75 -1.52
C GLY A 39 27.47 -19.02 -1.81
N GLU A 40 27.98 -18.47 -2.90
CA GLU A 40 29.39 -18.57 -3.31
C GLU A 40 30.31 -17.53 -2.65
N TYR A 41 29.76 -16.58 -1.90
CA TYR A 41 30.52 -15.49 -1.30
C TYR A 41 30.94 -15.83 0.13
N ILE A 42 32.18 -15.47 0.49
CA ILE A 42 32.66 -15.50 1.88
C ILE A 42 32.75 -14.06 2.36
N VAL A 43 31.85 -13.66 3.26
CA VAL A 43 31.71 -12.26 3.70
C VAL A 43 31.96 -12.10 5.19
N PRO A 44 32.53 -10.96 5.63
CA PRO A 44 32.61 -10.62 7.03
C PRO A 44 31.23 -10.44 7.64
N VAL A 45 31.09 -10.80 8.92
CA VAL A 45 29.86 -10.68 9.68
C VAL A 45 30.07 -10.22 11.11
N LYS A 46 29.02 -9.65 11.68
CA LYS A 46 28.91 -9.30 13.09
C LYS A 46 27.46 -9.41 13.56
N MET A 47 27.26 -9.84 14.80
CA MET A 47 25.94 -9.74 15.43
C MET A 47 25.65 -8.28 15.79
N PHE A 48 24.53 -7.77 15.28
CA PHE A 48 24.04 -6.43 15.60
C PHE A 48 22.84 -6.52 16.53
N THR A 49 22.89 -5.78 17.64
CA THR A 49 21.77 -5.64 18.59
C THR A 49 21.07 -4.31 18.37
N LYS A 50 19.79 -4.36 18.00
CA LYS A 50 18.95 -3.17 17.89
C LYS A 50 18.61 -2.59 19.26
N LYS A 51 18.12 -1.35 19.27
CA LYS A 51 17.67 -0.64 20.48
C LYS A 51 16.57 -1.37 21.26
N ASP A 52 15.75 -2.15 20.57
CA ASP A 52 14.67 -2.96 21.16
C ASP A 52 15.16 -4.32 21.68
N GLY A 53 16.47 -4.57 21.68
CA GLY A 53 17.10 -5.83 22.10
C GLY A 53 17.13 -6.92 21.03
N ASN A 54 16.41 -6.75 19.91
CA ASN A 54 16.41 -7.75 18.84
C ASN A 54 17.76 -7.80 18.12
N GLN A 55 18.26 -9.01 17.90
CA GLN A 55 19.54 -9.25 17.24
C GLN A 55 19.36 -9.76 15.81
N TYR A 56 20.30 -9.42 14.92
CA TYR A 56 20.41 -9.99 13.59
C TYR A 56 21.87 -10.09 13.17
N LEU A 57 22.16 -10.96 12.20
CA LEU A 57 23.50 -11.09 11.64
C LEU A 57 23.71 -10.02 10.55
N GLU A 58 24.61 -9.09 10.79
CA GLU A 58 24.99 -8.06 9.82
C GLU A 58 26.17 -8.56 8.99
N THR A 59 26.04 -8.46 7.67
CA THR A 59 27.04 -8.88 6.68
C THR A 59 27.61 -7.65 5.98
N TYR A 60 28.88 -7.70 5.59
CA TYR A 60 29.59 -6.54 5.08
C TYR A 60 30.08 -6.76 3.65
N TRP A 61 29.82 -5.78 2.78
CA TRP A 61 29.99 -5.87 1.34
C TRP A 61 30.61 -4.58 0.79
N ASP A 62 31.35 -4.66 -0.30
CA ASP A 62 31.83 -3.46 -1.01
C ASP A 62 30.66 -2.60 -1.51
N ASP A 63 29.60 -3.26 -1.99
CA ASP A 63 28.31 -2.67 -2.35
C ASP A 63 27.20 -3.29 -1.47
N GLU A 64 26.57 -2.44 -0.65
CA GLU A 64 25.48 -2.83 0.27
C GLU A 64 24.27 -3.40 -0.50
N ASN A 65 23.90 -2.84 -1.66
CA ASN A 65 22.73 -3.28 -2.41
C ASN A 65 23.01 -4.56 -3.19
N HIS A 66 24.22 -4.73 -3.74
CA HIS A 66 24.67 -6.02 -4.24
C HIS A 66 24.56 -7.11 -3.16
N GLY A 67 25.07 -6.83 -1.96
CA GLY A 67 24.96 -7.72 -0.81
C GLY A 67 23.52 -8.07 -0.45
N LEU A 68 22.59 -7.11 -0.47
CA LEU A 68 21.17 -7.37 -0.26
C LEU A 68 20.57 -8.31 -1.31
N ARG A 69 20.94 -8.17 -2.59
CA ARG A 69 20.49 -9.07 -3.66
C ARG A 69 21.01 -10.49 -3.47
N VAL A 70 22.29 -10.65 -3.14
CA VAL A 70 22.90 -11.96 -2.84
C VAL A 70 22.22 -12.62 -1.64
N ILE A 71 22.04 -11.90 -0.54
CA ILE A 71 21.33 -12.39 0.64
C ILE A 71 19.88 -12.77 0.29
N GLY A 72 19.20 -11.93 -0.48
CA GLY A 72 17.83 -12.17 -0.93
C GLY A 72 17.73 -13.48 -1.71
N ASN A 73 18.63 -13.69 -2.67
CA ASN A 73 18.70 -14.93 -3.44
C ASN A 73 18.95 -16.13 -2.54
N TYR A 74 20.01 -16.07 -1.73
CA TYR A 74 20.42 -17.15 -0.84
C TYR A 74 19.30 -17.59 0.11
N ILE A 75 18.61 -16.65 0.75
CA ILE A 75 17.53 -16.97 1.70
C ILE A 75 16.32 -17.56 0.98
N CYS A 76 15.94 -17.01 -0.16
CA CYS A 76 14.81 -17.53 -0.92
C CYS A 76 15.11 -18.95 -1.44
N ASP A 77 16.34 -19.23 -1.87
CA ASP A 77 16.76 -20.57 -2.32
C ASP A 77 16.84 -21.56 -1.15
N LEU A 78 17.40 -21.13 -0.01
CA LEU A 78 17.53 -21.93 1.21
C LEU A 78 16.17 -22.39 1.75
N PHE A 79 15.20 -21.48 1.82
CA PHE A 79 13.86 -21.80 2.32
C PHE A 79 12.87 -22.23 1.23
N ARG A 80 13.25 -22.15 -0.04
CA ARG A 80 12.38 -22.39 -1.20
C ARG A 80 11.10 -21.56 -1.11
N GLN A 81 11.26 -20.27 -0.85
CA GLN A 81 10.16 -19.32 -0.68
C GLN A 81 10.44 -18.04 -1.46
N ASP A 82 9.40 -17.53 -2.10
CA ASP A 82 9.42 -16.25 -2.78
C ASP A 82 9.35 -15.06 -1.80
N LEU A 83 9.80 -13.91 -2.27
CA LEU A 83 9.68 -12.65 -1.55
C LEU A 83 8.21 -12.24 -1.45
N LEU A 84 7.71 -12.15 -0.22
CA LEU A 84 6.39 -11.58 0.04
C LEU A 84 6.38 -10.07 -0.23
N SER A 85 7.44 -9.35 0.17
CA SER A 85 7.49 -7.91 0.04
C SER A 85 8.89 -7.38 -0.19
N VAL A 86 8.98 -6.34 -1.03
CA VAL A 86 10.19 -5.59 -1.30
C VAL A 86 9.96 -4.12 -0.94
N ARG A 87 10.88 -3.57 -0.14
CA ARG A 87 10.93 -2.14 0.19
C ARG A 87 12.14 -1.52 -0.49
N LEU A 88 11.91 -0.67 -1.47
CA LEU A 88 12.92 0.02 -2.27
C LEU A 88 13.33 1.30 -1.53
N VAL A 89 14.62 1.43 -1.18
CA VAL A 89 15.16 2.56 -0.39
C VAL A 89 16.32 3.25 -1.10
N LYS A 90 17.13 2.49 -1.83
CA LYS A 90 18.24 2.91 -2.68
C LYS A 90 18.26 2.02 -3.92
N ASP A 91 18.95 2.48 -4.96
CA ASP A 91 19.09 1.78 -6.25
C ASP A 91 17.75 1.22 -6.73
N HIS A 92 16.73 2.10 -6.73
CA HIS A 92 15.32 1.71 -6.79
C HIS A 92 15.02 0.85 -8.01
N VAL A 93 15.47 1.26 -9.19
CA VAL A 93 15.26 0.54 -10.45
C VAL A 93 16.02 -0.78 -10.44
N GLU A 94 17.30 -0.80 -10.06
CA GLU A 94 18.09 -2.03 -10.05
C GLU A 94 17.53 -3.07 -9.07
N MET A 95 17.14 -2.65 -7.87
CA MET A 95 16.50 -3.53 -6.88
C MET A 95 15.11 -4.00 -7.31
N PHE A 96 14.36 -3.15 -8.02
CA PHE A 96 13.07 -3.52 -8.61
C PHE A 96 13.25 -4.58 -9.71
N GLU A 97 14.15 -4.35 -10.66
CA GLU A 97 14.45 -5.27 -11.76
C GLU A 97 14.97 -6.61 -11.26
N TRP A 98 15.90 -6.61 -10.28
CA TRP A 98 16.36 -7.85 -9.66
C TRP A 98 15.20 -8.65 -9.05
N ALA A 99 14.32 -7.99 -8.30
CA ALA A 99 13.21 -8.66 -7.65
C ALA A 99 12.19 -9.18 -8.68
N HIS A 100 11.95 -8.43 -9.76
CA HIS A 100 11.04 -8.83 -10.85
C HIS A 100 11.61 -9.97 -11.70
N TYR A 101 12.92 -9.96 -11.97
CA TYR A 101 13.63 -11.04 -12.65
C TYR A 101 13.55 -12.34 -11.84
N ARG A 102 13.72 -12.25 -10.51
CA ARG A 102 13.63 -13.41 -9.61
C ARG A 102 12.21 -13.99 -9.57
N GLN A 103 11.20 -13.13 -9.54
CA GLN A 103 9.81 -13.54 -9.48
C GLN A 103 8.92 -12.51 -10.19
N PRO A 104 8.15 -12.93 -11.23
CA PRO A 104 7.34 -12.00 -12.00
C PRO A 104 6.29 -11.24 -11.20
N SER A 105 5.85 -11.77 -10.05
CA SER A 105 4.82 -11.17 -9.20
C SER A 105 5.30 -11.05 -7.75
N ILE A 106 5.39 -9.82 -7.26
CA ILE A 106 5.69 -9.50 -5.85
C ILE A 106 4.39 -9.03 -5.20
N GLU A 107 3.98 -9.67 -4.09
CA GLU A 107 2.72 -9.32 -3.43
C GLU A 107 2.71 -7.85 -2.99
N GLN A 108 3.80 -7.37 -2.40
CA GLN A 108 3.90 -6.00 -1.92
C GLN A 108 5.21 -5.29 -2.31
N ILE A 109 5.07 -4.16 -3.01
CA ILE A 109 6.15 -3.21 -3.24
C ILE A 109 5.90 -1.95 -2.42
N THR A 110 6.92 -1.51 -1.71
CA THR A 110 6.94 -0.22 -1.01
C THR A 110 8.09 0.62 -1.51
N VAL A 111 7.78 1.76 -2.13
CA VAL A 111 8.77 2.77 -2.51
C VAL A 111 8.96 3.71 -1.33
N ALA A 112 10.16 3.70 -0.74
CA ALA A 112 10.48 4.57 0.39
C ALA A 112 10.86 5.99 -0.07
N LYS A 113 11.36 6.81 0.85
CA LYS A 113 11.73 8.22 0.60
C LYS A 113 12.90 8.33 -0.39
N TRP A 114 12.95 9.47 -1.09
CA TRP A 114 14.09 9.93 -1.90
C TRP A 114 14.33 9.22 -3.25
N ILE A 115 13.33 8.54 -3.80
CA ILE A 115 13.33 8.14 -5.22
C ILE A 115 13.27 9.37 -6.16
N SER A 116 13.95 9.29 -7.31
CA SER A 116 13.83 10.28 -8.39
C SER A 116 12.46 10.19 -9.08
N ASP A 117 12.07 11.26 -9.76
CA ASP A 117 10.84 11.28 -10.54
C ASP A 117 10.85 10.23 -11.66
N GLU A 118 11.99 10.05 -12.35
CA GLU A 118 12.12 9.05 -13.42
C GLU A 118 12.01 7.61 -12.89
N ASP A 119 12.75 7.27 -11.83
CA ASP A 119 12.73 5.94 -11.22
C ASP A 119 11.32 5.62 -10.69
N PHE A 120 10.66 6.60 -10.06
CA PHE A 120 9.31 6.42 -9.56
C PHE A 120 8.34 6.15 -10.71
N LYS A 121 8.40 6.95 -11.78
CA LYS A 121 7.54 6.74 -12.96
C LYS A 121 7.77 5.36 -13.56
N TYR A 122 9.03 4.95 -13.69
CA TYR A 122 9.39 3.62 -14.19
C TYR A 122 8.78 2.51 -13.33
N ILE A 123 9.02 2.52 -12.01
CA ILE A 123 8.53 1.48 -11.10
C ILE A 123 6.99 1.49 -11.03
N ALA A 124 6.38 2.67 -10.99
CA ALA A 124 4.93 2.82 -10.88
C ALA A 124 4.18 2.25 -12.10
N LEU A 125 4.77 2.34 -13.29
CA LEU A 125 4.19 1.84 -14.54
C LEU A 125 4.51 0.36 -14.81
N ASN A 126 5.65 -0.15 -14.31
CA ASN A 126 6.07 -1.53 -14.56
C ASN A 126 5.72 -2.51 -13.41
N SER A 127 5.36 -2.01 -12.23
CA SER A 127 4.98 -2.86 -11.10
C SER A 127 3.58 -3.47 -11.26
N ASN A 128 3.51 -4.80 -11.16
CA ASN A 128 2.28 -5.57 -11.09
C ASN A 128 1.89 -6.00 -9.66
N SER A 129 2.44 -5.34 -8.63
CA SER A 129 2.20 -5.74 -7.24
C SER A 129 0.76 -5.53 -6.80
N LYS A 130 0.20 -6.49 -6.04
CA LYS A 130 -1.15 -6.37 -5.47
C LYS A 130 -1.24 -5.24 -4.45
N LEU A 131 -0.16 -5.04 -3.70
CA LEU A 131 0.02 -3.95 -2.76
C LEU A 131 1.09 -3.01 -3.28
N PHE A 132 0.72 -1.75 -3.51
CA PHE A 132 1.67 -0.71 -3.91
C PHE A 132 1.57 0.46 -2.96
N MET A 133 2.66 0.69 -2.25
CA MET A 133 2.74 1.75 -1.24
C MET A 133 3.89 2.69 -1.55
N VAL A 134 3.64 3.98 -1.41
CA VAL A 134 4.62 5.02 -1.70
C VAL A 134 4.70 5.95 -0.51
N GLU A 135 5.91 6.07 0.05
CA GLU A 135 6.26 6.91 1.19
C GLU A 135 7.22 8.03 0.77
N ASN A 136 7.15 8.46 -0.50
CA ASN A 136 8.10 9.40 -1.13
C ASN A 136 7.58 10.86 -1.17
N VAL A 137 8.51 11.78 -1.42
CA VAL A 137 8.25 13.17 -1.83
C VAL A 137 8.73 13.36 -3.28
N LEU A 138 7.80 13.51 -4.23
CA LEU A 138 8.09 13.76 -5.64
C LEU A 138 8.29 15.26 -5.88
N SER A 139 8.89 15.62 -7.01
CA SER A 139 8.98 17.04 -7.39
C SER A 139 7.58 17.64 -7.56
N LYS A 140 7.43 18.95 -7.34
CA LYS A 140 6.12 19.65 -7.43
C LYS A 140 5.50 19.60 -8.84
N ASN A 141 6.35 19.46 -9.84
CA ASN A 141 5.95 19.45 -11.26
C ASN A 141 5.76 18.03 -11.78
N PHE A 142 6.00 17.02 -10.96
CA PHE A 142 5.88 15.63 -11.35
C PHE A 142 4.46 15.31 -11.83
N ARG A 143 4.32 14.61 -12.95
CA ARG A 143 3.04 14.13 -13.48
C ARG A 143 3.21 12.76 -14.10
N ILE A 144 2.20 11.90 -13.92
CA ILE A 144 2.05 10.64 -14.66
C ILE A 144 0.74 10.71 -15.40
N GLU A 145 0.81 10.62 -16.72
CA GLU A 145 -0.35 10.36 -17.56
C GLU A 145 -0.64 8.86 -17.57
N ASN A 146 -1.92 8.50 -17.67
CA ASN A 146 -2.35 7.10 -17.77
C ASN A 146 -1.82 6.21 -16.64
N PHE A 147 -1.90 6.68 -15.39
CA PHE A 147 -1.67 5.85 -14.22
C PHE A 147 -2.81 4.83 -14.03
N ASN A 148 -2.91 3.90 -14.98
CA ASN A 148 -3.87 2.82 -15.02
C ASN A 148 -3.14 1.55 -14.61
N ARG A 149 -3.40 1.11 -13.38
CA ARG A 149 -2.85 -0.14 -12.87
C ARG A 149 -3.90 -0.92 -12.13
N ARG A 150 -3.78 -2.25 -12.25
CA ARG A 150 -4.55 -3.18 -11.44
C ARG A 150 -3.76 -3.50 -10.18
N ALA A 151 -4.38 -3.29 -9.04
CA ALA A 151 -3.86 -3.67 -7.73
C ALA A 151 -5.03 -4.05 -6.82
N ASP A 152 -4.73 -4.60 -5.65
CA ASP A 152 -5.73 -4.78 -4.60
C ASP A 152 -5.75 -3.57 -3.68
N ALA A 153 -4.58 -2.99 -3.39
CA ALA A 153 -4.49 -1.71 -2.68
C ALA A 153 -3.38 -0.79 -3.22
N ILE A 154 -3.72 0.50 -3.26
CA ILE A 154 -2.84 1.59 -3.63
C ILE A 154 -2.84 2.60 -2.49
N ALA A 155 -1.67 2.87 -1.93
CA ALA A 155 -1.49 3.88 -0.90
C ALA A 155 -0.35 4.84 -1.29
N LEU A 156 -0.70 6.08 -1.63
CA LEU A 156 0.26 7.08 -2.09
C LEU A 156 0.37 8.24 -1.10
N LEU A 157 1.58 8.50 -0.61
CA LEU A 157 1.97 9.77 0.01
C LEU A 157 2.37 10.76 -1.09
N ASN A 158 2.17 12.06 -0.86
CA ASN A 158 2.51 13.12 -1.81
C ASN A 158 1.96 12.92 -3.24
N CYS A 159 0.66 12.67 -3.32
CA CYS A 159 -0.04 12.37 -4.58
C CYS A 159 -0.62 13.61 -5.27
N HIS A 160 0.04 14.77 -5.18
CA HIS A 160 -0.42 16.04 -5.75
C HIS A 160 -0.69 15.97 -7.27
N TRP A 161 -0.06 15.02 -7.96
CA TRP A 161 -0.21 14.75 -9.38
C TRP A 161 -1.43 13.91 -9.77
N MET A 162 -2.06 13.21 -8.81
CA MET A 162 -3.22 12.34 -9.08
C MET A 162 -4.45 13.18 -9.45
N THR A 163 -5.09 12.89 -10.57
CA THR A 163 -6.35 13.54 -10.98
C THR A 163 -7.59 12.70 -10.61
N VAL A 164 -8.79 13.28 -10.78
CA VAL A 164 -10.05 12.55 -10.63
C VAL A 164 -10.15 11.41 -11.65
N GLU A 165 -9.71 11.64 -12.89
CA GLU A 165 -9.64 10.65 -13.96
C GLU A 165 -8.69 9.50 -13.61
N ASN A 166 -7.55 9.78 -12.96
CA ASN A 166 -6.69 8.71 -12.46
C ASN A 166 -7.44 7.86 -11.44
N ILE A 167 -8.14 8.46 -10.47
CA ILE A 167 -8.89 7.70 -9.44
C ILE A 167 -9.97 6.83 -10.08
N MET A 168 -10.74 7.38 -11.03
CA MET A 168 -11.83 6.67 -11.71
C MET A 168 -11.33 5.54 -12.61
N SER A 169 -10.14 5.67 -13.20
CA SER A 169 -9.53 4.64 -14.05
C SER A 169 -8.79 3.54 -13.28
N LEU A 170 -8.47 3.74 -12.00
CA LEU A 170 -7.78 2.74 -11.19
C LEU A 170 -8.63 1.48 -10.99
N ASN A 171 -8.07 0.33 -11.38
CA ASN A 171 -8.65 -0.98 -11.14
C ASN A 171 -8.17 -1.52 -9.77
N SER A 172 -8.61 -0.88 -8.69
CA SER A 172 -8.20 -1.20 -7.31
C SER A 172 -9.36 -1.41 -6.36
N CYS A 173 -9.19 -2.33 -5.39
CA CYS A 173 -10.16 -2.50 -4.30
C CYS A 173 -10.00 -1.39 -3.25
N ARG A 174 -8.78 -0.94 -3.01
CA ARG A 174 -8.48 0.10 -2.03
C ARG A 174 -7.61 1.21 -2.62
N ILE A 175 -8.02 2.44 -2.39
CA ILE A 175 -7.29 3.64 -2.80
C ILE A 175 -7.17 4.56 -1.59
N GLN A 176 -5.93 4.91 -1.23
CA GLN A 176 -5.63 5.86 -0.17
C GLN A 176 -4.63 6.88 -0.68
N LEU A 177 -5.07 8.13 -0.77
CA LEU A 177 -4.28 9.23 -1.30
C LEU A 177 -4.06 10.27 -0.19
N ARG A 178 -2.82 10.69 0.02
CA ARG A 178 -2.44 11.65 1.06
C ARG A 178 -1.74 12.86 0.45
N ASP A 179 -1.85 13.99 1.14
CA ASP A 179 -1.22 15.28 0.83
C ASP A 179 -1.74 15.99 -0.44
N LYS A 180 -2.69 15.41 -1.16
CA LYS A 180 -3.59 16.13 -2.07
C LYS A 180 -4.93 16.35 -1.38
N ARG A 181 -5.42 17.59 -1.41
CA ARG A 181 -6.81 17.92 -1.04
C ARG A 181 -7.66 18.00 -2.30
N PHE A 182 -8.80 17.33 -2.28
CA PHE A 182 -9.79 17.33 -3.35
C PHE A 182 -10.95 18.26 -2.98
N THR A 183 -11.51 18.94 -3.96
CA THR A 183 -12.72 19.73 -3.75
C THR A 183 -13.93 18.82 -3.55
N CYS A 184 -14.97 19.30 -2.87
CA CYS A 184 -16.24 18.57 -2.81
C CYS A 184 -16.83 18.27 -4.20
N LYS A 185 -16.55 19.10 -5.21
CA LYS A 185 -16.97 18.88 -6.61
C LYS A 185 -16.22 17.72 -7.26
N GLU A 186 -14.91 17.62 -7.03
CA GLU A 186 -14.10 16.48 -7.46
C GLU A 186 -14.57 15.19 -6.78
N MET A 187 -14.85 15.23 -5.49
CA MET A 187 -15.41 14.09 -4.75
C MET A 187 -16.79 13.70 -5.30
N ASN A 188 -17.68 14.65 -5.56
CA ASN A 188 -18.99 14.41 -6.17
C ASN A 188 -18.88 13.70 -7.54
N THR A 189 -17.89 14.11 -8.35
CA THR A 189 -17.61 13.48 -9.65
C THR A 189 -17.24 12.00 -9.49
N ILE A 190 -16.37 11.68 -8.52
CA ILE A 190 -15.97 10.29 -8.21
C ILE A 190 -17.18 9.48 -7.73
N LEU A 191 -18.03 10.05 -6.88
CA LEU A 191 -19.22 9.37 -6.35
C LEU A 191 -20.25 9.09 -7.45
N LYS A 192 -20.54 10.06 -8.32
CA LYS A 192 -21.40 9.88 -9.50
C LYS A 192 -20.85 8.81 -10.44
N HIS A 193 -19.55 8.81 -10.69
CA HIS A 193 -18.91 7.76 -11.48
C HIS A 193 -19.14 6.37 -10.87
N TRP A 194 -18.96 6.21 -9.55
CA TRP A 194 -19.20 4.94 -8.87
C TRP A 194 -20.67 4.50 -8.93
N VAL A 195 -21.62 5.42 -8.67
CA VAL A 195 -23.07 5.16 -8.75
C VAL A 195 -23.48 4.71 -10.16
N ASN A 196 -22.86 5.25 -11.20
CA ASN A 196 -23.09 4.85 -12.59
C ASN A 196 -22.34 3.56 -13.00
N GLY A 197 -21.95 2.71 -12.04
CA GLY A 197 -21.28 1.42 -12.29
C GLY A 197 -19.77 1.48 -12.42
N GLY A 198 -19.18 2.68 -12.38
CA GLY A 198 -17.74 2.90 -12.41
C GLY A 198 -16.99 2.32 -11.20
N SER A 199 -15.67 2.21 -11.32
CA SER A 199 -14.78 1.67 -10.27
C SER A 199 -15.33 0.39 -9.60
N SER A 200 -15.77 -0.61 -10.37
CA SER A 200 -16.58 -1.75 -9.88
C SER A 200 -15.96 -2.62 -8.77
N ARG A 201 -14.62 -2.64 -8.68
CA ARG A 201 -13.87 -3.33 -7.62
C ARG A 201 -13.66 -2.48 -6.37
N LEU A 202 -13.91 -1.17 -6.42
CA LEU A 202 -13.64 -0.27 -5.30
C LEU A 202 -14.46 -0.70 -4.09
N ASN A 203 -13.75 -0.96 -3.00
CA ASN A 203 -14.27 -1.35 -1.70
C ASN A 203 -13.96 -0.30 -0.64
N HIS A 204 -12.87 0.46 -0.80
CA HIS A 204 -12.46 1.46 0.17
C HIS A 204 -11.67 2.60 -0.48
N LEU A 205 -12.15 3.83 -0.30
CA LEU A 205 -11.54 5.06 -0.76
C LEU A 205 -11.28 5.99 0.43
N ARG A 206 -10.09 6.60 0.47
CA ARG A 206 -9.69 7.61 1.46
C ARG A 206 -9.03 8.80 0.78
N LEU A 207 -9.69 9.94 0.80
CA LEU A 207 -9.24 11.20 0.20
C LEU A 207 -9.37 12.34 1.21
N TYR A 208 -8.41 13.26 1.22
CA TYR A 208 -8.53 14.49 2.00
C TYR A 208 -9.31 15.52 1.18
N LEU A 209 -10.23 16.24 1.81
CA LEU A 209 -10.96 17.32 1.16
C LEU A 209 -10.38 18.70 1.55
N ASP A 210 -10.68 19.71 0.75
CA ASP A 210 -10.40 21.11 1.07
C ASP A 210 -11.36 21.67 2.12
N GLU A 211 -12.60 21.21 2.14
CA GLU A 211 -13.65 21.62 3.06
C GLU A 211 -14.49 20.42 3.56
N ALA A 212 -15.07 20.55 4.75
CA ALA A 212 -15.94 19.53 5.34
C ALA A 212 -17.41 19.78 4.96
N ASN A 213 -17.75 19.66 3.67
CA ASN A 213 -19.11 19.89 3.19
C ASN A 213 -19.68 18.63 2.51
N GLU A 214 -20.32 17.78 3.31
CA GLU A 214 -20.92 16.53 2.84
C GLU A 214 -22.07 16.76 1.86
N GLU A 215 -22.93 17.76 2.09
CA GLU A 215 -24.03 18.08 1.18
C GLU A 215 -23.52 18.40 -0.23
N LYS A 216 -22.45 19.18 -0.32
CA LYS A 216 -21.80 19.51 -1.60
C LYS A 216 -21.12 18.30 -2.24
N CYS A 217 -20.55 17.39 -1.45
CA CYS A 217 -20.03 16.12 -1.96
C CYS A 217 -21.14 15.24 -2.56
N LEU A 218 -22.35 15.29 -1.98
CA LEU A 218 -23.52 14.47 -2.36
C LEU A 218 -24.49 15.19 -3.30
N GLU A 219 -24.13 16.34 -3.86
CA GLU A 219 -25.01 17.12 -4.72
C GLU A 219 -25.52 16.30 -5.92
N GLY A 220 -26.84 16.19 -6.05
CA GLY A 220 -27.48 15.40 -7.10
C GLY A 220 -27.44 13.88 -6.87
N LEU A 221 -27.12 13.41 -5.66
CA LEU A 221 -27.12 11.98 -5.30
C LEU A 221 -28.21 11.61 -4.27
N LYS A 222 -29.11 12.53 -3.93
CA LYS A 222 -30.13 12.34 -2.88
C LYS A 222 -31.06 11.15 -3.16
N GLU A 223 -31.37 10.88 -4.43
CA GLU A 223 -32.24 9.75 -4.83
C GLU A 223 -31.59 8.37 -4.64
N TYR A 224 -30.27 8.32 -4.55
CA TYR A 224 -29.50 7.08 -4.30
C TYR A 224 -29.25 6.85 -2.82
N LEU A 225 -29.65 7.79 -1.94
CA LEU A 225 -29.47 7.64 -0.51
C LEU A 225 -30.53 6.70 0.06
N ILE A 226 -30.06 5.74 0.85
CA ILE A 226 -30.89 4.81 1.60
C ILE A 226 -30.52 4.86 3.08
N THR A 227 -31.46 4.41 3.90
CA THR A 227 -31.25 4.28 5.34
C THR A 227 -31.51 2.83 5.76
N GLY A 228 -30.53 2.19 6.38
CA GLY A 228 -30.65 0.81 6.87
C GLY A 228 -30.93 0.72 8.38
N ARG A 229 -31.05 -0.51 8.90
CA ARG A 229 -30.93 -0.82 10.34
C ARG A 229 -29.82 -1.85 10.51
N PRO A 230 -28.96 -1.81 11.55
CA PRO A 230 -28.98 -0.98 12.77
C PRO A 230 -28.58 0.50 12.56
N GLY A 231 -28.51 1.32 13.61
CA GLY A 231 -28.09 2.73 13.52
C GLY A 231 -26.60 2.94 13.28
N GLU A 232 -25.78 1.92 13.58
CA GLU A 232 -24.32 1.94 13.48
C GLU A 232 -23.82 0.65 12.82
N ARG A 233 -22.81 0.75 11.94
CA ARG A 233 -22.21 -0.39 11.22
C ARG A 233 -20.71 -0.42 11.37
N HIS A 234 -20.15 -1.59 11.64
CA HIS A 234 -18.70 -1.79 11.65
C HIS A 234 -18.21 -2.39 10.32
N PHE A 235 -17.41 -1.65 9.57
CA PHE A 235 -16.82 -2.12 8.32
C PHE A 235 -15.40 -2.67 8.53
N THR A 236 -15.10 -3.89 8.05
CA THR A 236 -13.73 -4.43 8.03
C THR A 236 -13.07 -4.22 6.66
N ALA A 237 -12.09 -3.32 6.61
CA ALA A 237 -11.40 -2.97 5.37
C ALA A 237 -10.31 -3.96 4.95
N LEU A 238 -10.10 -4.09 3.64
CA LEU A 238 -8.91 -4.72 3.07
C LEU A 238 -7.63 -3.94 3.47
N TYR A 239 -6.63 -4.65 3.97
CA TYR A 239 -5.33 -4.18 4.48
C TYR A 239 -5.38 -2.97 5.43
N GLY A 240 -6.40 -2.89 6.29
CA GLY A 240 -6.54 -1.76 7.21
C GLY A 240 -7.38 -2.06 8.44
N ARG A 241 -7.45 -1.07 9.33
CA ARG A 241 -8.34 -1.10 10.48
C ARG A 241 -9.79 -0.92 10.03
N GLY A 242 -10.71 -1.52 10.78
CA GLY A 242 -12.13 -1.32 10.60
C GLY A 242 -12.54 0.13 10.87
N SER A 243 -13.75 0.48 10.45
CA SER A 243 -14.31 1.82 10.66
C SER A 243 -15.80 1.71 10.89
N THR A 244 -16.28 2.50 11.85
CA THR A 244 -17.70 2.64 12.13
C THR A 244 -18.34 3.65 11.19
N PHE A 245 -19.54 3.37 10.69
CA PHE A 245 -20.39 4.27 9.94
C PHE A 245 -21.79 4.30 10.54
N ASP A 246 -22.56 5.32 10.19
CA ASP A 246 -23.98 5.39 10.54
C ASP A 246 -24.81 4.43 9.67
N ASN A 247 -26.09 4.71 9.57
CA ASN A 247 -27.02 3.92 8.78
C ASN A 247 -27.41 4.54 7.45
N VAL A 248 -26.72 5.59 7.01
CA VAL A 248 -26.90 6.15 5.68
C VAL A 248 -25.99 5.42 4.70
N GLY A 249 -26.58 5.04 3.57
CA GLY A 249 -25.90 4.37 2.48
C GLY A 249 -26.15 5.08 1.16
N LEU A 250 -25.20 5.00 0.25
CA LEU A 250 -25.36 5.34 -1.16
C LEU A 250 -25.52 4.04 -1.94
N GLN A 251 -26.70 3.81 -2.50
CA GLN A 251 -27.03 2.60 -3.24
C GLN A 251 -26.76 2.79 -4.74
N ARG A 252 -26.11 1.80 -5.32
CA ARG A 252 -25.87 1.68 -6.76
C ARG A 252 -26.92 0.81 -7.41
N GLU A 253 -27.15 0.98 -8.72
CA GLU A 253 -28.13 0.21 -9.50
C GLU A 253 -27.94 -1.32 -9.40
N ASP A 254 -26.70 -1.79 -9.25
CA ASP A 254 -26.39 -3.22 -9.08
C ASP A 254 -26.67 -3.76 -7.66
N GLY A 255 -27.27 -2.94 -6.80
CA GLY A 255 -27.62 -3.28 -5.42
C GLY A 255 -26.46 -3.13 -4.43
N LYS A 256 -25.24 -2.78 -4.86
CA LYS A 256 -24.16 -2.46 -3.92
C LYS A 256 -24.48 -1.19 -3.16
N ILE A 257 -24.14 -1.19 -1.88
CA ILE A 257 -24.35 -0.07 -0.99
C ILE A 257 -22.99 0.39 -0.48
N ALA A 258 -22.80 1.70 -0.41
CA ALA A 258 -21.61 2.30 0.17
C ALA A 258 -21.95 3.14 1.39
N SER A 259 -21.11 3.09 2.42
CA SER A 259 -21.16 4.02 3.54
C SER A 259 -20.04 5.04 3.40
N PHE A 260 -20.26 6.24 3.91
CA PHE A 260 -19.27 7.31 3.85
C PHE A 260 -19.31 8.18 5.11
N LYS A 261 -18.25 8.96 5.33
CA LYS A 261 -18.18 9.99 6.37
C LYS A 261 -17.00 10.93 6.15
N ILE A 262 -17.06 12.11 6.74
CA ILE A 262 -15.92 13.03 6.85
C ILE A 262 -15.37 12.99 8.27
N LEU A 263 -14.09 12.59 8.42
CA LEU A 263 -13.41 12.60 9.70
C LEU A 263 -12.65 13.91 9.94
N MET A 264 -13.02 14.60 11.02
CA MET A 264 -12.31 15.76 11.57
C MET A 264 -11.17 15.33 12.52
N PRO A 265 -10.14 16.16 12.73
CA PRO A 265 -9.91 17.50 12.15
C PRO A 265 -9.24 17.46 10.76
N TYR A 266 -8.95 16.27 10.23
CA TYR A 266 -8.19 16.12 8.98
C TYR A 266 -8.98 16.42 7.71
N ILE A 267 -10.32 16.52 7.81
CA ILE A 267 -11.24 16.58 6.67
C ILE A 267 -10.98 15.39 5.73
N LEU A 268 -10.94 14.20 6.32
CA LEU A 268 -10.70 12.95 5.59
C LEU A 268 -12.04 12.33 5.20
N PHE A 269 -12.35 12.33 3.91
CA PHE A 269 -13.49 11.58 3.37
C PHE A 269 -13.14 10.10 3.30
N ILE A 270 -13.94 9.27 3.97
CA ILE A 270 -13.84 7.82 3.91
C ILE A 270 -15.10 7.30 3.25
N PHE A 271 -14.93 6.48 2.22
CA PHE A 271 -16.00 5.81 1.50
C PHE A 271 -15.70 4.31 1.44
N VAL A 272 -16.67 3.48 1.79
CA VAL A 272 -16.52 2.03 1.84
C VAL A 272 -17.72 1.36 1.18
N VAL A 273 -17.50 0.25 0.47
CA VAL A 273 -18.56 -0.47 -0.27
C VAL A 273 -18.76 -1.84 0.35
N TRP A 274 -20.00 -2.20 0.62
CA TRP A 274 -20.39 -3.50 1.17
C TRP A 274 -20.52 -4.56 0.05
N PRO A 275 -20.26 -5.86 0.32
CA PRO A 275 -19.87 -6.41 1.61
C PRO A 275 -18.41 -6.09 1.99
N ASP A 276 -18.13 -6.14 3.28
CA ASP A 276 -16.77 -5.96 3.80
C ASP A 276 -15.91 -7.23 3.61
N MET A 277 -14.66 -7.19 4.08
CA MET A 277 -13.73 -8.32 3.94
C MET A 277 -14.14 -9.59 4.70
N LYS A 278 -15.09 -9.51 5.62
CA LYS A 278 -15.66 -10.66 6.32
C LYS A 278 -16.94 -11.16 5.66
N GLY A 279 -17.37 -10.55 4.56
CA GLY A 279 -18.63 -10.88 3.88
C GLY A 279 -19.86 -10.24 4.52
N ARG A 280 -19.70 -9.35 5.50
CA ARG A 280 -20.85 -8.67 6.13
C ARG A 280 -21.42 -7.65 5.15
N THR A 281 -22.74 -7.63 5.01
CA THR A 281 -23.47 -6.72 4.13
C THR A 281 -23.91 -5.45 4.88
N PHE A 282 -24.41 -4.46 4.15
CA PHE A 282 -24.94 -3.22 4.76
C PHE A 282 -26.13 -3.48 5.71
N GLU A 283 -26.89 -4.55 5.50
CA GLU A 283 -28.02 -4.96 6.36
C GLU A 283 -27.62 -6.04 7.39
N SER A 284 -26.36 -6.46 7.42
CA SER A 284 -25.93 -7.48 8.38
C SER A 284 -25.83 -6.87 9.79
N PHE A 285 -26.39 -7.59 10.75
CA PHE A 285 -26.25 -7.29 12.18
C PHE A 285 -24.98 -7.98 12.70
N ASP A 286 -24.18 -7.26 13.49
CA ASP A 286 -23.14 -7.85 14.35
C ASP A 286 -23.76 -8.39 15.64
#